data_AF-A0A0K6H8I6-F1
#
_entry.id   AF-A0A0K6H8I6-F1
#
_cell.length_a   1.000
_cell.length_b   1.000
_cell.length_c   1.000
_cell.angle_alpha   90.00
_cell.angle_beta   90.00
_cell.angle_gamma   90.00
#
_symmetry.space_group_name_H-M   'P 1'
#
loop_
_entity.id
_entity.type
_entity.pdbx_description
1 polymer ?
#
loop_
_entity_poly.entity_id
_entity_poly.type
_entity_poly.pdbx_seq_one_letter_code
_entity_poly.pdbx_strand_id
1 'polypeptide(L)'
;MNNEDFNKCREFLESQISKNPENKELLTVYQRLIELKSDHDKETQKAIIEKEIREAEYQKQFQSTVHTNNTQFDINANNNWAATQQNYQNNYAATQQNYHNQQAGAFNNFVNNGLPHLNRNI
;
A
#
# COMPACT_ATOMS: atom_id res chain seq x y z
N MET A 1 6.72 3.29 -38.12
CA MET A 1 7.85 3.58 -39.01
C MET A 1 8.93 4.31 -38.23
N ASN A 2 10.10 3.71 -38.12
CA ASN A 2 11.25 4.37 -37.53
C ASN A 2 11.69 5.57 -38.42
N ASN A 3 12.52 6.44 -37.88
CA ASN A 3 12.94 7.65 -38.59
C ASN A 3 13.84 7.35 -39.80
N GLU A 4 14.61 6.28 -39.74
CA GLU A 4 15.54 5.90 -40.82
C GLU A 4 14.80 5.49 -42.09
N ASP A 5 13.79 4.63 -41.96
CA ASP A 5 12.96 4.17 -43.07
C ASP A 5 12.13 5.31 -43.65
N PHE A 6 11.61 6.20 -42.79
CA PHE A 6 10.91 7.41 -43.24
C PHE A 6 11.82 8.30 -44.08
N ASN A 7 13.04 8.58 -43.60
CA ASN A 7 13.96 9.47 -44.30
C ASN A 7 14.39 8.88 -45.65
N LYS A 8 14.67 7.58 -45.72
CA LYS A 8 15.00 6.89 -46.97
C LYS A 8 13.86 6.99 -47.99
N CYS A 9 12.62 6.71 -47.57
CA CYS A 9 11.45 6.83 -48.44
C CYS A 9 11.20 8.27 -48.88
N ARG A 10 11.37 9.23 -47.96
CA ARG A 10 11.21 10.67 -48.23
C ARG A 10 12.21 11.14 -49.28
N GLU A 11 13.50 10.87 -49.09
CA GLU A 11 14.57 11.25 -50.01
C GLU A 11 14.40 10.61 -51.39
N PHE A 12 13.99 9.33 -51.44
CA PHE A 12 13.68 8.66 -52.69
C PHE A 12 12.55 9.37 -53.44
N LEU A 13 11.43 9.66 -52.77
CA LEU A 13 10.28 10.34 -53.38
C LEU A 13 10.63 11.76 -53.80
N GLU A 14 11.36 12.52 -52.98
CA GLU A 14 11.85 13.87 -53.32
C GLU A 14 12.74 13.84 -54.58
N SER A 15 13.59 12.82 -54.73
CA SER A 15 14.39 12.63 -55.96
C SER A 15 13.51 12.34 -57.18
N GLN A 16 12.46 11.53 -57.04
CA GLN A 16 11.58 11.19 -58.17
C GLN A 16 10.70 12.38 -58.57
N ILE A 17 10.18 13.13 -57.60
CA ILE A 17 9.38 14.33 -57.83
C ILE A 17 10.22 15.39 -58.54
N SER A 18 11.47 15.58 -58.12
CA SER A 18 12.39 16.53 -58.76
C SER A 18 12.68 16.19 -60.23
N LYS A 19 12.68 14.90 -60.57
CA LYS A 19 12.88 14.42 -61.95
C LYS A 19 11.62 14.50 -62.80
N ASN A 20 10.44 14.30 -62.19
CA ASN A 20 9.15 14.25 -62.87
C ASN A 20 8.08 15.07 -62.08
N PRO A 21 8.18 16.41 -62.07
CA PRO A 21 7.33 17.26 -61.23
C PRO A 21 5.84 17.23 -61.63
N GLU A 22 5.54 16.90 -62.88
CA GLU A 22 4.18 16.76 -63.41
C GLU A 22 3.46 15.51 -62.87
N ASN A 23 4.20 14.55 -62.30
CA ASN A 23 3.63 13.29 -61.82
C ASN A 23 2.93 13.48 -60.46
N LYS A 24 1.62 13.72 -60.54
CA LYS A 24 0.74 13.91 -59.39
C LYS A 24 0.68 12.69 -58.46
N GLU A 25 0.88 11.48 -58.97
CA GLU A 25 0.88 10.27 -58.14
C GLU A 25 2.04 10.28 -57.15
N LEU A 26 3.22 10.77 -57.54
CA LEU A 26 4.36 10.89 -56.64
C LEU A 26 4.07 11.86 -55.49
N LEU A 27 3.39 12.98 -55.77
CA LEU A 27 2.95 13.92 -54.74
C LEU A 27 1.91 13.28 -53.81
N THR A 28 0.96 12.51 -54.33
CA THR A 28 -0.01 11.77 -53.51
C THR A 28 0.67 10.75 -52.61
N VAL A 29 1.63 9.97 -53.12
CA VAL A 29 2.39 8.99 -52.33
C VAL A 29 3.23 9.70 -51.26
N TYR A 30 3.82 10.86 -51.59
CA TYR A 30 4.58 11.67 -50.64
C TYR A 30 3.71 12.20 -49.49
N GLN A 31 2.52 12.72 -49.81
CA GLN A 31 1.54 13.11 -48.80
C GLN A 31 1.17 11.91 -47.90
N ARG A 32 0.93 10.74 -48.51
CA ARG A 32 0.59 9.53 -47.76
C ARG A 32 1.72 9.09 -46.84
N LEU A 33 2.98 9.24 -47.23
CA LEU A 33 4.14 8.94 -46.40
C LEU A 33 4.16 9.81 -45.13
N ILE A 34 3.85 11.11 -45.26
CA ILE A 34 3.78 12.04 -44.13
C ILE A 34 2.63 11.68 -43.19
N GLU A 35 1.45 11.36 -43.74
CA GLU A 35 0.30 10.88 -42.95
C GLU A 35 0.64 9.63 -42.14
N LEU A 36 1.23 8.62 -42.80
CA LEU A 36 1.64 7.38 -42.14
C LEU A 36 2.66 7.62 -41.02
N LYS A 37 3.59 8.56 -41.21
CA LYS A 37 4.54 8.93 -40.16
C LYS A 37 3.85 9.61 -38.98
N SER A 38 2.96 10.55 -39.26
CA SER A 38 2.16 11.24 -38.25
C SER A 38 1.32 10.27 -37.42
N ASP A 39 0.62 9.33 -38.07
CA ASP A 39 -0.23 8.35 -37.39
C ASP A 39 0.61 7.41 -36.52
N HIS A 40 1.73 6.91 -37.04
CA HIS A 40 2.63 6.08 -36.26
C HIS A 40 3.21 6.81 -35.03
N ASP A 41 3.59 8.08 -35.18
CA ASP A 41 4.15 8.87 -34.08
C ASP A 41 3.08 9.13 -33.00
N LYS A 42 1.82 9.38 -33.39
CA LYS A 42 0.69 9.46 -32.44
C LYS A 42 0.47 8.15 -31.71
N GLU A 43 0.46 7.02 -32.41
CA GLU A 43 0.30 5.69 -31.80
C GLU A 43 1.44 5.39 -30.82
N THR A 44 2.67 5.73 -31.19
CA THR A 44 3.84 5.57 -30.33
C THR A 44 3.73 6.43 -29.07
N GLN A 45 3.38 7.71 -29.21
CA GLN A 45 3.18 8.60 -28.07
C GLN A 45 2.04 8.11 -27.16
N LYS A 46 0.92 7.69 -27.75
CA LYS A 46 -0.19 7.09 -27.01
C LYS A 46 0.25 5.88 -26.22
N ALA A 47 1.01 4.96 -26.82
CA ALA A 47 1.51 3.77 -26.15
C ALA A 47 2.45 4.10 -24.97
N ILE A 48 3.30 5.12 -25.14
CA ILE A 48 4.18 5.62 -24.05
C ILE A 48 3.34 6.17 -22.91
N ILE A 49 2.37 7.05 -23.20
CA ILE A 49 1.49 7.66 -22.18
C ILE A 49 0.69 6.59 -21.44
N GLU A 50 0.10 5.62 -22.16
CA GLU A 50 -0.66 4.53 -21.55
C GLU A 50 0.21 3.65 -20.63
N LYS A 51 1.47 3.43 -21.03
CA LYS A 51 2.44 2.72 -20.20
C LYS A 51 2.76 3.50 -18.93
N GLU A 52 3.03 4.79 -19.03
CA GLU A 52 3.33 5.66 -17.88
C GLU A 52 2.15 5.74 -16.90
N ILE A 53 0.92 5.86 -17.40
CA ILE A 53 -0.30 5.83 -16.58
C ILE A 53 -0.39 4.51 -15.81
N ARG A 54 -0.20 3.39 -16.50
CA ARG A 54 -0.28 2.05 -15.88
C ARG A 54 0.78 1.87 -14.80
N GLU A 55 2.01 2.33 -15.04
CA GLU A 55 3.09 2.27 -14.06
C GLU A 55 2.79 3.16 -12.85
N ALA A 56 2.26 4.37 -13.06
CA ALA A 56 1.86 5.26 -11.97
C ALA A 56 0.71 4.68 -11.13
N GLU A 57 -0.30 4.07 -11.77
CA GLU A 57 -1.39 3.40 -11.09
C GLU A 57 -0.91 2.23 -10.24
N TYR A 58 -0.02 1.40 -10.80
CA TYR A 58 0.59 0.29 -10.08
C TYR A 58 1.38 0.77 -8.85
N GLN A 59 2.22 1.79 -9.01
CA GLN A 59 2.98 2.37 -7.90
C GLN A 59 2.06 2.92 -6.80
N LYS A 60 0.99 3.62 -7.19
CA LYS A 60 0.00 4.15 -6.24
C LYS A 60 -0.69 3.04 -5.45
N GLN A 61 -1.11 1.96 -6.13
CA GLN A 61 -1.73 0.81 -5.47
C GLN A 61 -0.76 0.09 -4.52
N PHE A 62 0.49 -0.10 -4.96
CA PHE A 62 1.53 -0.70 -4.13
C PHE A 62 1.79 0.13 -2.86
N GLN A 63 2.02 1.43 -3.01
CA GLN A 63 2.25 2.34 -1.88
C GLN A 63 1.06 2.37 -0.92
N SER A 64 -0.17 2.41 -1.44
CA SER A 64 -1.38 2.36 -0.61
C SER A 64 -1.46 1.06 0.17
N THR A 65 -1.16 -0.08 -0.46
CA THR A 65 -1.21 -1.40 0.18
C THR A 65 -0.17 -1.50 1.30
N VAL A 66 1.06 -1.06 1.04
CA VAL A 66 2.13 -1.04 2.05
C VAL A 66 1.76 -0.14 3.22
N HIS A 67 1.26 1.07 2.94
CA HIS A 67 0.86 2.00 3.99
C HIS A 67 -0.28 1.44 4.86
N THR A 68 -1.32 0.87 4.26
CA THR A 68 -2.42 0.24 4.98
C THR A 68 -1.94 -0.93 5.84
N ASN A 69 -1.10 -1.80 5.28
CA ASN A 69 -0.58 -2.97 6.02
C ASN A 69 0.29 -2.55 7.21
N ASN A 70 1.18 -1.58 7.02
CA ASN A 70 2.02 -1.07 8.11
C ASN A 70 1.18 -0.41 9.20
N THR A 71 0.22 0.43 8.81
CA THR A 71 -0.69 1.09 9.76
C THR A 71 -1.49 0.07 10.57
N GLN A 72 -2.02 -0.96 9.90
CA GLN A 72 -2.78 -2.02 10.57
C GLN A 72 -1.89 -2.85 11.50
N PHE A 73 -0.66 -3.14 11.08
CA PHE A 73 0.32 -3.83 11.92
C PHE A 73 0.63 -3.04 13.19
N ASP A 74 0.89 -1.73 13.06
CA ASP A 74 1.19 -0.85 14.19
C ASP A 74 0.00 -0.74 15.15
N ILE A 75 -1.22 -0.60 14.63
CA ILE A 75 -2.45 -0.61 15.43
C ILE A 75 -2.57 -1.93 16.20
N ASN A 76 -2.38 -3.07 15.52
CA ASN A 76 -2.51 -4.38 16.14
C ASN A 76 -1.43 -4.61 17.21
N ALA A 77 -0.18 -4.20 16.95
CA ALA A 77 0.91 -4.29 17.90
C ALA A 77 0.64 -3.45 19.15
N ASN A 78 0.18 -2.22 18.98
CA ASN A 78 -0.18 -1.32 20.09
C ASN A 78 -1.35 -1.88 20.91
N ASN A 79 -2.39 -2.39 20.25
CA ASN A 79 -3.54 -3.00 20.92
C ASN A 79 -3.13 -4.24 21.73
N ASN A 80 -2.30 -5.10 21.15
CA ASN A 80 -1.78 -6.29 21.83
C ASN A 80 -0.91 -5.92 23.03
N TRP A 81 -0.06 -4.91 22.89
CA TRP A 81 0.76 -4.42 23.99
C TRP A 81 -0.10 -3.86 25.13
N ALA A 82 -1.07 -3.01 24.81
CA ALA A 82 -2.01 -2.45 25.78
C ALA A 82 -2.82 -3.55 26.51
N ALA A 83 -3.33 -4.53 25.76
CA ALA A 83 -4.07 -5.66 26.32
C ALA A 83 -3.19 -6.52 27.25
N THR A 84 -1.93 -6.75 26.87
CA THR A 84 -0.97 -7.50 27.71
C THR A 84 -0.71 -6.76 29.02
N GLN A 85 -0.50 -5.45 28.97
CA GLN A 85 -0.28 -4.63 30.15
C GLN A 85 -1.50 -4.62 31.08
N GLN A 86 -2.70 -4.48 30.50
CA GLN A 86 -3.95 -4.54 31.27
C GLN A 86 -4.13 -5.90 31.95
N ASN A 87 -3.87 -7.00 31.23
CA ASN A 87 -3.96 -8.36 31.78
C ASN A 87 -2.96 -8.57 32.93
N TYR A 88 -1.74 -8.06 32.79
CA TYR A 88 -0.74 -8.12 33.85
C TYR A 88 -1.20 -7.37 35.11
N GLN A 89 -1.72 -6.14 34.93
CA GLN A 89 -2.25 -5.33 36.04
C GLN A 89 -3.45 -6.00 36.72
N ASN A 90 -4.39 -6.53 35.94
CA ASN A 90 -5.56 -7.24 36.46
C ASN A 90 -5.16 -8.47 37.27
N ASN A 91 -4.22 -9.28 36.77
CA ASN A 91 -3.71 -10.45 37.47
C ASN A 91 -2.99 -10.08 38.77
N TYR A 92 -2.18 -9.03 38.74
CA TYR A 92 -1.50 -8.53 39.95
C TYR A 92 -2.52 -8.06 40.99
N ALA A 93 -3.50 -7.23 40.59
CA ALA A 93 -4.55 -6.75 41.47
C ALA A 93 -5.38 -7.90 42.07
N ALA A 94 -5.77 -8.89 41.25
CA ALA A 94 -6.49 -10.07 41.71
C ALA A 94 -5.67 -10.90 42.70
N THR A 95 -4.37 -11.05 42.46
CA THR A 95 -3.46 -11.76 43.37
C THR A 95 -3.38 -11.06 44.74
N GLN A 96 -3.23 -9.73 44.74
CA GLN A 96 -3.22 -8.95 45.98
C GLN A 96 -4.54 -9.07 46.74
N GLN A 97 -5.68 -8.95 46.05
CA GLN A 97 -7.00 -9.12 46.66
C GLN A 97 -7.19 -10.52 47.25
N ASN A 98 -6.80 -11.57 46.52
CA ASN A 98 -6.89 -12.95 47.01
C ASN A 98 -6.03 -13.16 48.26
N TYR A 99 -4.83 -12.58 48.32
CA TYR A 99 -3.97 -12.66 49.50
C TYR A 99 -4.59 -11.97 50.72
N HIS A 100 -5.17 -10.78 50.54
CA HIS A 100 -5.90 -10.08 51.61
C HIS A 100 -7.13 -10.86 52.07
N ASN A 101 -7.91 -11.41 51.14
CA ASN A 101 -9.10 -12.20 51.47
C ASN A 101 -8.73 -13.49 52.23
N GLN A 102 -7.63 -14.15 51.87
CA GLN A 102 -7.14 -15.34 52.59
C GLN A 102 -6.69 -14.99 54.01
N GLN A 103 -5.95 -13.89 54.19
CA GLN A 103 -5.57 -13.42 55.53
C GLN A 103 -6.77 -13.03 56.38
N ALA A 104 -7.71 -12.28 55.83
CA ALA A 104 -8.94 -11.91 56.52
C ALA A 104 -9.79 -13.15 56.87
N GLY A 105 -9.87 -14.14 55.97
CA GLY A 105 -10.51 -15.42 56.22
C GLY A 105 -9.82 -16.21 57.34
N ALA A 106 -8.48 -16.29 57.34
CA ALA A 106 -7.71 -16.93 58.39
C ALA A 106 -7.88 -16.22 59.75
N PHE A 107 -7.86 -14.88 59.76
CA PHE A 107 -8.10 -14.08 60.96
C PHE A 107 -9.53 -14.27 61.50
N ASN A 108 -10.54 -14.21 60.63
CA ASN A 108 -11.93 -14.45 61.03
C ASN A 108 -12.11 -15.87 61.57
N ASN A 109 -11.49 -16.88 60.97
CA ASN A 109 -11.50 -18.24 61.50
C ASN A 109 -10.80 -18.34 62.87
N PHE A 110 -9.68 -17.66 63.07
CA PHE A 110 -8.98 -17.60 64.35
C PHE A 110 -9.80 -16.89 65.43
N VAL A 111 -10.44 -15.75 65.12
CA VAL A 111 -11.31 -15.02 66.04
C VAL A 111 -12.56 -15.83 66.40
N ASN A 112 -13.20 -16.46 65.41
CA ASN A 112 -14.44 -17.21 65.63
C ASN A 112 -14.23 -18.57 66.33
N ASN A 113 -13.12 -19.26 66.05
CA ASN A 113 -12.89 -20.64 66.55
C ASN A 113 -11.71 -20.78 67.52
N GLY A 114 -10.90 -19.73 67.74
CA GLY A 114 -9.61 -19.84 68.43
C GLY A 114 -9.34 -18.77 69.49
N LEU A 115 -10.16 -17.74 69.65
CA LEU A 115 -10.08 -16.86 70.82
C LEU A 115 -10.85 -17.52 71.98
N PRO A 116 -10.17 -18.06 73.01
CA PRO A 116 -10.85 -18.48 74.23
C PRO A 116 -11.59 -17.26 74.77
N HIS A 117 -12.89 -17.40 74.96
CA HIS A 117 -13.73 -16.41 75.60
C HIS A 117 -13.04 -16.02 76.92
N LEU A 118 -12.44 -14.84 76.96
CA LEU A 118 -11.96 -14.26 78.22
C LEU A 118 -13.23 -13.95 79.02
N ASN A 119 -13.64 -14.95 79.79
CA ASN A 119 -14.69 -14.89 80.76
C ASN A 119 -14.27 -13.88 81.83
N ARG A 120 -14.60 -12.60 81.59
CA ARG A 120 -14.35 -11.51 82.53
C ARG A 120 -15.52 -11.46 83.49
N ASN A 121 -15.52 -12.37 84.47
CA ASN A 121 -16.32 -12.25 85.68
C ASN A 121 -15.80 -11.06 86.50
N ILE A 122 -16.51 -9.92 86.47
CA ILE A 122 -16.71 -9.00 87.60
C ILE A 122 -18.11 -8.40 87.45
#